data_AF-A0A1I9LQV8-F1
#
_entry.id   AF-A0A1I9LQV8-F1
#
_cell.length_a   1.000
_cell.length_b   1.000
_cell.length_c   1.000
_cell.angle_alpha   90.00
_cell.angle_beta   90.00
_cell.angle_gamma   90.00
#
_symmetry.space_group_name_H-M   'P 1'
#
loop_
_entity.id
_entity.type
_entity.pdbx_description
1 polymer ?
#
loop_
_entity_poly.entity_id
_entity_poly.type
_entity_poly.pdbx_seq_one_letter_code
_entity_poly.pdbx_strand_id
1 'polypeptide(L)'
;MEGKFAISESTNLLQRIKDFTQSVVVDLAEGRSPKISINQFRNYCMNPEADCLCSSDKPKGQEIFTLKKEPQTYRIDMLLRVLLIVQQLLQENRHASKRDIYYMHPSAFKAQSIVDRAIGDICILFQCSRYNLNVVSVGNGLVMGWLKFREAGRKFDCLNSLNTAYPVPVLVEEVEDIVSLAEYILVVEKETVFQRLANDMFCKTNRCIVITGRGYPDVSTRRFLRLLMEKLHLPVHCLVDCDPYGFEILATYRFGSMVRFCYKI
;
A
#
# COMPACT_ATOMS: atom_id res chain seq x y z
N MET A 1 2.62 21.96 -11.08
CA MET A 1 3.74 22.38 -10.20
C MET A 1 4.04 21.33 -9.12
N GLU A 2 3.60 20.08 -9.28
CA GLU A 2 3.56 19.08 -8.18
C GLU A 2 4.71 18.07 -8.17
N GLY A 3 5.54 17.99 -9.21
CA GLY A 3 6.77 17.16 -9.20
C GLY A 3 7.80 17.57 -8.13
N LYS A 4 7.62 18.71 -7.44
CA LYS A 4 8.48 19.13 -6.33
C LYS A 4 8.10 18.47 -4.99
N PHE A 5 6.86 18.01 -4.80
CA PHE A 5 6.41 17.48 -3.51
C PHE A 5 6.98 16.08 -3.23
N ALA A 6 6.87 15.15 -4.19
CA ALA A 6 7.41 13.79 -4.07
C ALA A 6 8.95 13.79 -3.92
N ILE A 7 9.65 14.65 -4.67
CA ILE A 7 11.12 14.80 -4.56
C ILE A 7 11.50 15.37 -3.17
N SER A 8 10.73 16.31 -2.62
CA SER A 8 10.98 16.87 -1.29
C SER A 8 10.79 15.83 -0.18
N GLU A 9 9.85 14.90 -0.36
CA GLU A 9 9.54 13.87 0.62
C GLU A 9 10.59 12.74 0.60
N SER A 10 11.01 12.30 -0.60
CA SER A 10 12.08 11.32 -0.77
C SER A 10 13.44 11.84 -0.27
N THR A 11 13.74 13.13 -0.49
CA THR A 11 14.97 13.76 0.03
C THR A 11 14.93 13.91 1.54
N ASN A 12 13.79 14.27 2.12
CA ASN A 12 13.60 14.30 3.58
C ASN A 12 13.77 12.90 4.19
N LEU A 13 13.18 11.87 3.57
CA LEU A 13 13.29 10.49 4.04
C LEU A 13 14.73 9.97 3.97
N LEU A 14 15.46 10.25 2.88
CA LEU A 14 16.89 9.92 2.76
C LEU A 14 17.72 10.58 3.87
N GLN A 15 17.40 11.81 4.24
CA GLN A 15 18.07 12.48 5.35
C GLN A 15 17.77 11.78 6.68
N ARG A 16 16.50 11.46 6.97
CA ARG A 16 16.12 10.70 8.17
C ARG A 16 16.80 9.33 8.25
N ILE A 17 16.95 8.63 7.13
CA ILE A 17 17.66 7.34 7.06
C ILE A 17 19.15 7.53 7.38
N LYS A 18 19.78 8.60 6.87
CA LYS A 18 21.18 8.94 7.20
C LYS A 18 21.35 9.27 8.68
N ASP A 19 20.47 10.10 9.24
CA ASP A 19 20.54 10.48 10.66
C ASP A 19 20.38 9.25 11.56
N PHE A 20 19.45 8.34 11.22
CA PHE A 20 19.27 7.08 11.93
C PHE A 20 20.50 6.18 11.86
N THR A 21 21.06 5.97 10.66
CA THR A 21 22.25 5.12 10.49
C THR A 21 23.47 5.72 11.18
N GLN A 22 23.63 7.05 11.15
CA GLN A 22 24.68 7.76 11.88
C GLN A 22 24.55 7.56 13.39
N SER A 23 23.34 7.67 13.95
CA SER A 23 23.10 7.41 15.38
C SER A 23 23.52 5.99 15.78
N VAL A 24 23.23 4.99 14.95
CA VAL A 24 23.61 3.59 15.22
C VAL A 24 25.13 3.43 15.17
N VAL A 25 25.81 4.06 14.20
CA VAL A 25 27.27 4.00 14.07
C VAL A 25 27.97 4.70 15.25
N VAL A 26 27.47 5.84 15.70
CA VAL A 26 28.02 6.58 16.86
C VAL A 26 27.92 5.73 18.14
N ASP A 27 26.76 5.13 18.39
CA ASP A 27 26.59 4.23 19.55
C ASP A 27 27.61 3.09 19.51
N LEU A 28 27.80 2.46 18.36
CA LEU A 28 28.77 1.36 18.19
C LEU A 28 30.23 1.82 18.34
N ALA A 29 30.59 2.99 17.81
CA ALA A 29 31.94 3.55 17.89
C ALA A 29 32.32 3.89 19.34
N GLU A 30 31.35 4.31 20.15
CA GLU A 30 31.53 4.60 21.58
C GLU A 30 31.38 3.35 22.48
N GLY A 31 31.21 2.15 21.90
CA GLY A 31 31.03 0.90 22.63
C GLY A 31 29.67 0.77 23.33
N ARG A 32 28.70 1.65 23.01
CA ARG A 32 27.32 1.58 23.50
C ARG A 32 26.51 0.62 22.64
N SER A 33 25.61 -0.15 23.25
CA SER A 33 24.69 -0.99 22.47
C SER A 33 23.56 -0.14 21.90
N PRO A 34 23.38 -0.06 20.56
CA PRO A 34 22.32 0.72 19.94
C PRO A 34 20.95 0.21 20.39
N LYS A 35 20.06 1.15 20.68
CA LYS A 35 18.68 0.89 21.12
C LYS A 35 17.72 1.37 20.04
N ILE A 36 17.10 0.44 19.32
CA ILE A 36 16.09 0.78 18.31
C ILE A 36 14.72 0.57 18.93
N SER A 37 13.93 1.63 19.00
CA SER A 37 12.60 1.61 19.60
C SER A 37 11.51 1.68 18.52
N ILE A 38 10.66 0.65 18.43
CA ILE A 38 9.57 0.57 17.46
C ILE A 38 8.24 0.55 18.19
N ASN A 39 7.38 1.50 17.85
CA ASN A 39 6.04 1.60 18.43
C ASN A 39 5.16 0.42 18.00
N GLN A 40 4.35 -0.11 18.91
CA GLN A 40 3.38 -1.15 18.60
C GLN A 40 1.97 -0.57 18.50
N PHE A 41 1.26 -0.94 17.43
CA PHE A 41 -0.11 -0.56 17.17
C PHE A 41 -1.03 -1.79 17.23
N ARG A 42 -2.24 -1.63 17.78
CA ARG A 42 -3.30 -2.66 17.72
C ARG A 42 -4.21 -2.38 16.54
N ASN A 43 -4.50 -3.42 15.77
CA ASN A 43 -5.37 -3.33 14.60
C ASN A 43 -6.82 -3.78 14.83
N TYR A 44 -7.19 -4.13 16.07
CA TYR A 44 -8.52 -4.63 16.37
C TYR A 44 -9.19 -3.85 17.50
N CYS A 45 -10.47 -3.54 17.29
CA CYS A 45 -11.41 -3.04 18.28
C CYS A 45 -12.32 -4.23 18.64
N MET A 46 -12.31 -4.68 19.89
CA MET A 46 -13.16 -5.78 20.37
C MET A 46 -14.48 -5.28 20.98
N ASN A 47 -14.76 -3.97 20.90
CA ASN A 47 -15.87 -3.37 21.61
C ASN A 47 -17.07 -3.16 20.66
N PRO A 48 -18.16 -3.92 20.81
CA PRO A 48 -19.33 -3.81 19.93
C PRO A 48 -20.16 -2.53 20.16
N GLU A 49 -19.93 -1.79 21.25
CA GLU A 49 -20.68 -0.59 21.61
C GLU A 49 -19.96 0.74 21.29
N ALA A 50 -18.71 0.69 20.86
CA ALA A 50 -17.96 1.89 20.49
C ALA A 50 -18.03 2.10 18.98
N ASP A 51 -18.33 3.33 18.54
CA ASP A 51 -17.99 3.82 17.20
C ASP A 51 -16.47 3.74 17.07
N CYS A 52 -15.97 2.57 16.66
CA CYS A 52 -14.55 2.29 16.57
C CYS A 52 -13.97 3.08 15.38
N LEU A 53 -13.72 4.37 15.60
CA LEU A 53 -12.59 5.04 14.96
C LEU A 53 -11.34 4.32 15.46
N CYS A 54 -10.90 3.32 14.70
CA CYS A 54 -9.67 2.59 14.92
C CYS A 54 -8.60 3.59 15.36
N SER A 55 -8.17 3.53 16.62
CA SER A 55 -7.12 4.41 17.14
C SER A 55 -5.78 3.93 16.57
N SER A 56 -5.58 4.14 15.28
CA SER A 56 -4.31 3.98 14.57
C SER A 56 -3.23 4.91 15.13
N ASP A 57 -3.63 5.93 15.89
CA ASP A 57 -2.76 7.08 16.18
C ASP A 57 -2.12 7.02 17.57
N LYS A 58 -2.49 6.06 18.43
CA LYS A 58 -1.91 5.92 19.78
C LYS A 58 -1.18 4.59 19.94
N PRO A 59 0.15 4.59 20.18
CA PRO A 59 0.90 3.36 20.40
C PRO A 59 0.46 2.71 21.71
N LYS A 60 0.23 1.39 21.70
CA LYS A 60 -0.12 0.60 22.91
C LYS A 60 1.11 0.06 23.65
N GLY A 61 2.30 0.28 23.11
CA GLY A 61 3.57 -0.16 23.68
C GLY A 61 4.73 0.17 22.75
N GLN A 62 5.95 -0.06 23.22
CA GLN A 62 7.18 0.14 22.45
C GLN A 62 8.08 -1.08 22.59
N GLU A 63 8.46 -1.68 21.47
CA GLU A 63 9.46 -2.74 21.41
C GLU A 63 10.84 -2.10 21.32
N ILE A 64 11.73 -2.41 22.26
CA ILE A 64 13.13 -1.95 22.24
C ILE A 64 14.03 -3.12 21.86
N PHE A 65 14.75 -2.98 20.75
CA PHE A 65 15.75 -3.93 20.30
C PHE A 65 17.14 -3.52 20.80
N THR A 66 17.91 -4.50 21.27
CA THR A 66 19.30 -4.33 21.68
C THR A 66 20.15 -5.44 21.09
N LEU A 67 21.43 -5.17 20.82
CA LEU A 67 22.40 -6.17 20.34
C LEU A 67 22.81 -7.21 21.41
N LYS A 68 22.20 -7.17 22.60
CA LYS A 68 22.57 -8.03 23.73
C LYS A 68 21.95 -9.43 23.66
N LYS A 69 20.90 -9.62 22.86
CA LYS A 69 20.19 -10.90 22.72
C LYS A 69 20.23 -11.35 21.27
N GLU A 70 20.69 -12.57 21.03
CA GLU A 70 20.80 -13.20 19.70
C GLU A 70 19.56 -13.04 18.78
N PRO A 71 18.31 -13.27 19.24
CA PRO A 71 17.13 -13.07 18.40
C PRO A 71 16.85 -11.60 18.05
N GLN A 72 17.27 -10.66 18.91
CA GLN A 72 17.14 -9.23 18.63
C GLN A 72 18.22 -8.77 17.63
N THR A 73 19.43 -9.32 17.73
CA THR A 73 20.51 -9.08 16.78
C THR A 73 20.12 -9.51 15.37
N TYR A 74 19.53 -10.70 15.20
CA TYR A 74 19.02 -11.13 13.89
C TYR A 74 17.97 -10.17 13.33
N ARG A 75 17.04 -9.70 14.18
CA ARG A 75 15.99 -8.75 13.75
C ARG A 75 16.56 -7.40 13.34
N ILE A 76 17.56 -6.89 14.05
CA ILE A 76 18.27 -5.66 13.69
C ILE A 76 19.03 -5.85 12.38
N ASP A 77 19.74 -6.97 12.19
CA ASP A 77 20.44 -7.29 10.94
C ASP A 77 19.48 -7.30 9.75
N MET A 78 18.32 -7.98 9.86
CA MET A 78 17.30 -7.98 8.81
C MET A 78 16.74 -6.59 8.51
N LEU A 79 16.48 -5.79 9.56
CA LEU A 79 15.99 -4.42 9.42
C LEU A 79 17.00 -3.53 8.69
N LEU A 80 18.28 -3.59 9.08
CA LEU A 80 19.34 -2.81 8.44
C LEU A 80 19.60 -3.22 6.99
N ARG A 81 19.54 -4.53 6.68
CA ARG A 81 19.64 -5.02 5.30
C ARG A 81 18.51 -4.50 4.42
N VAL A 82 17.27 -4.57 4.89
CA VAL A 82 16.13 -4.02 4.13
C VAL A 82 16.24 -2.50 4.02
N LEU A 83 16.69 -1.81 5.07
CA LEU A 83 16.88 -0.36 5.04
C LEU A 83 17.93 0.07 4.00
N LEU A 84 19.02 -0.69 3.86
CA LEU A 84 20.03 -0.46 2.83
C LEU A 84 19.45 -0.60 1.42
N ILE A 85 18.66 -1.65 1.18
CA ILE A 85 17.98 -1.85 -0.11
C ILE A 85 17.03 -0.67 -0.39
N VAL A 86 16.22 -0.26 0.59
CA VAL A 86 15.33 0.89 0.46
C VAL A 86 16.10 2.18 0.16
N GLN A 87 17.23 2.41 0.83
CA GLN A 87 18.08 3.56 0.56
C GLN A 87 18.57 3.58 -0.89
N GLN A 88 19.00 2.43 -1.43
CA GLN A 88 19.42 2.31 -2.84
C GLN A 88 18.24 2.59 -3.80
N LEU A 89 17.06 2.02 -3.52
CA LEU A 89 15.85 2.25 -4.32
C LEU A 89 15.47 3.75 -4.37
N LEU A 90 15.62 4.46 -3.25
CA LEU A 90 15.35 5.90 -3.17
C LEU A 90 16.41 6.73 -3.92
N GLN A 91 17.69 6.35 -3.83
CA GLN A 91 18.78 7.05 -4.51
C GLN A 91 18.75 6.87 -6.04
N GLU A 92 18.44 5.66 -6.50
CA GLU A 92 18.33 5.32 -7.93
C GLU A 92 16.96 5.69 -8.51
N ASN A 93 16.02 6.14 -7.69
CA ASN A 93 14.62 6.36 -8.04
C ASN A 93 13.97 5.14 -8.73
N ARG A 94 14.19 3.95 -8.16
CA ARG A 94 13.68 2.67 -8.65
C ARG A 94 12.66 2.09 -7.68
N HIS A 95 11.67 1.38 -8.21
CA HIS A 95 10.68 0.66 -7.42
C HIS A 95 11.00 -0.84 -7.36
N ALA A 96 10.65 -1.46 -6.25
CA ALA A 96 10.75 -2.91 -6.08
C ALA A 96 9.52 -3.46 -5.34
N SER A 97 9.15 -4.70 -5.65
CA SER A 97 8.15 -5.43 -4.88
C SER A 97 8.76 -6.10 -3.66
N LYS A 98 7.90 -6.47 -2.69
CA LYS A 98 8.30 -7.27 -1.52
C LYS A 98 9.01 -8.58 -1.91
N ARG A 99 8.58 -9.20 -3.02
CA ARG A 99 9.18 -10.42 -3.55
C ARG A 99 10.55 -10.15 -4.14
N ASP A 100 10.72 -9.04 -4.86
CA ASP A 100 12.01 -8.66 -5.42
C ASP A 100 13.05 -8.47 -4.30
N ILE A 101 12.67 -7.76 -3.22
CA ILE A 101 13.52 -7.58 -2.02
C ILE A 101 13.87 -8.94 -1.39
N TYR A 102 12.91 -9.86 -1.28
CA TYR A 102 13.16 -11.20 -0.77
C TYR A 102 14.19 -11.98 -1.63
N TYR A 103 14.12 -11.85 -2.95
CA TYR A 103 15.02 -12.54 -3.88
C TYR A 103 16.41 -11.90 -4.01
N MET A 104 16.63 -10.68 -3.51
CA MET A 104 17.97 -10.09 -3.48
C MET A 104 18.92 -10.86 -2.54
N HIS A 105 18.42 -11.35 -1.41
CA HIS A 105 19.21 -12.10 -0.42
C HIS A 105 18.43 -13.28 0.19
N PRO A 106 18.14 -14.33 -0.59
CA PRO A 106 17.30 -15.45 -0.14
C PRO A 106 17.90 -16.21 1.06
N SER A 107 19.23 -16.32 1.11
CA SER A 107 19.96 -16.96 2.22
C SER A 107 19.80 -16.22 3.56
N ALA A 108 19.67 -14.88 3.52
CA ALA A 108 19.50 -14.05 4.70
C ALA A 108 18.04 -14.03 5.17
N PHE A 109 17.10 -13.85 4.23
CA PHE A 109 15.70 -13.59 4.56
C PHE A 109 14.90 -14.84 4.91
N LYS A 110 15.28 -16.04 4.46
CA LYS A 110 14.63 -17.35 4.74
C LYS A 110 13.14 -17.44 4.36
N ALA A 111 12.29 -16.58 4.90
CA ALA A 111 10.86 -16.44 4.61
C ALA A 111 10.46 -15.00 4.25
N GLN A 112 9.51 -14.84 3.32
CA GLN A 112 9.01 -13.52 2.91
C GLN A 112 8.39 -12.72 4.08
N SER A 113 7.86 -13.40 5.09
CA SER A 113 7.31 -12.77 6.30
C SER A 113 8.33 -11.94 7.09
N ILE A 114 9.63 -12.25 6.95
CA ILE A 114 10.71 -11.50 7.60
C ILE A 114 10.92 -10.16 6.89
N VAL A 115 10.93 -10.15 5.56
CA VAL A 115 10.99 -8.92 4.74
C VAL A 115 9.76 -8.05 5.00
N ASP A 116 8.58 -8.65 5.00
CA ASP A 116 7.32 -7.96 5.27
C ASP A 116 7.31 -7.29 6.65
N ARG A 117 7.85 -7.97 7.68
CA ARG A 117 8.00 -7.41 9.02
C ARG A 117 9.02 -6.27 9.04
N ALA A 118 10.18 -6.43 8.41
CA ALA A 118 11.22 -5.39 8.36
C ALA A 118 10.73 -4.12 7.65
N ILE A 119 10.03 -4.26 6.51
CA ILE A 119 9.42 -3.12 5.81
C ILE A 119 8.40 -2.42 6.71
N GLY A 120 7.57 -3.17 7.44
CA GLY A 120 6.62 -2.61 8.38
C GLY A 120 7.32 -1.84 9.51
N ASP A 121 8.31 -2.46 10.14
CA ASP A 121 9.11 -1.87 11.20
C ASP A 121 9.77 -0.54 10.74
N ILE A 122 10.28 -0.48 9.50
CA ILE A 122 10.81 0.74 8.86
C ILE A 122 9.70 1.79 8.66
N CYS A 123 8.52 1.39 8.18
CA CYS A 123 7.38 2.30 8.01
C CYS A 123 6.99 2.97 9.34
N ILE A 124 6.99 2.22 10.45
CA ILE A 124 6.75 2.79 11.79
C ILE A 124 7.89 3.72 12.20
N LEU A 125 9.14 3.27 12.04
CA LEU A 125 10.31 4.01 12.50
C LEU A 125 10.39 5.40 11.86
N PHE A 126 10.10 5.49 10.56
CA PHE A 126 10.15 6.75 9.81
C PHE A 126 8.79 7.42 9.61
N GLN A 127 7.72 6.86 10.17
CA GLN A 127 6.34 7.34 10.03
C GLN A 127 5.96 7.61 8.56
N CYS A 128 6.25 6.65 7.69
CA CYS A 128 6.03 6.77 6.26
C CYS A 128 5.24 5.57 5.72
N SER A 129 4.68 5.72 4.53
CA SER A 129 4.01 4.62 3.84
C SER A 129 5.01 3.76 3.07
N ARG A 130 4.61 2.54 2.71
CA ARG A 130 5.41 1.67 1.83
C ARG A 130 5.72 2.31 0.47
N TYR A 131 4.83 3.16 -0.01
CA TYR A 131 5.02 3.90 -1.24
C TYR A 131 6.21 4.86 -1.12
N ASN A 132 6.32 5.60 -0.02
CA ASN A 132 7.45 6.50 0.23
C ASN A 132 8.81 5.77 0.31
N LEU A 133 8.81 4.45 0.53
CA LEU A 133 10.01 3.61 0.53
C LEU A 133 10.34 3.04 -0.87
N ASN A 134 9.61 3.46 -1.91
CA ASN A 134 9.64 2.87 -3.25
C ASN A 134 9.34 1.35 -3.28
N VAL A 135 8.64 0.84 -2.26
CA VAL A 135 8.22 -0.57 -2.19
C VAL A 135 6.77 -0.70 -2.63
N VAL A 136 6.56 -1.15 -3.87
CA VAL A 136 5.24 -1.14 -4.52
C VAL A 136 4.76 -2.56 -4.81
N SER A 137 3.45 -2.79 -4.70
CA SER A 137 2.86 -4.09 -5.08
C SER A 137 2.79 -4.19 -6.60
N VAL A 138 2.90 -5.40 -7.13
CA VAL A 138 2.48 -5.66 -8.52
C VAL A 138 0.97 -5.39 -8.58
N GLY A 139 0.56 -4.51 -9.49
CA GLY A 139 -0.85 -4.19 -9.71
C GLY A 139 -1.56 -5.34 -10.40
N ASN A 140 -2.61 -5.85 -9.79
CA ASN A 140 -3.41 -6.94 -10.34
C ASN A 140 -4.83 -6.52 -10.74
N GLY A 141 -5.28 -5.34 -10.29
CA GLY A 141 -6.63 -4.87 -10.52
C GLY A 141 -6.90 -4.42 -11.95
N LEU A 142 -8.19 -4.44 -12.32
CA LEU A 142 -8.70 -3.92 -13.58
C LEU A 142 -9.80 -2.88 -13.33
N VAL A 143 -9.91 -1.92 -14.24
CA VAL A 143 -10.95 -0.89 -14.27
C VAL A 143 -11.51 -0.75 -15.69
N MET A 144 -12.82 -0.54 -15.79
CA MET A 144 -13.50 -0.15 -17.03
C MET A 144 -14.66 0.81 -16.71
N GLY A 145 -15.25 1.41 -17.74
CA GLY A 145 -16.44 2.23 -17.62
C GLY A 145 -16.20 3.71 -17.87
N TRP A 146 -17.07 4.55 -17.32
CA TRP A 146 -17.11 5.99 -17.58
C TRP A 146 -16.02 6.76 -16.83
N LEU A 147 -14.77 6.52 -17.19
CA LEU A 147 -13.61 7.08 -16.50
C LEU A 147 -12.53 7.51 -17.48
N LYS A 148 -11.87 8.61 -17.16
CA LYS A 148 -10.69 9.10 -17.85
C LYS A 148 -9.73 9.65 -16.81
N PHE A 149 -8.46 9.33 -16.95
CA PHE A 149 -7.41 9.81 -16.05
C PHE A 149 -6.06 9.81 -16.77
N ARG A 150 -5.05 10.40 -16.13
CA ARG A 150 -3.66 10.38 -16.58
C ARG A 150 -2.81 9.80 -15.48
N GLU A 151 -1.87 8.90 -15.81
CA GLU A 151 -0.87 8.37 -14.88
C GLU A 151 0.50 8.65 -15.48
N ALA A 152 1.38 9.34 -14.75
CA ALA A 152 2.77 9.61 -15.18
C ALA A 152 2.89 10.21 -16.61
N GLY A 153 1.92 11.06 -17.01
CA GLY A 153 1.84 11.62 -18.36
C GLY A 153 1.09 10.75 -19.39
N ARG A 154 0.91 9.44 -19.15
CA ARG A 154 0.15 8.52 -19.99
C ARG A 154 -1.35 8.71 -19.77
N LYS A 155 -2.10 8.91 -20.85
CA LYS A 155 -3.55 9.12 -20.81
C LYS A 155 -4.30 7.79 -20.92
N PHE A 156 -5.23 7.56 -19.99
CA PHE A 156 -6.16 6.44 -19.98
C PHE A 156 -7.56 6.99 -20.24
N ASP A 157 -8.12 6.67 -21.40
CA ASP A 157 -9.41 7.16 -21.85
C ASP A 157 -10.39 5.99 -22.00
N CYS A 158 -11.03 5.61 -20.89
CA CYS A 158 -12.01 4.53 -20.90
C CYS A 158 -13.35 4.98 -21.51
N LEU A 159 -13.57 6.29 -21.71
CA LEU A 159 -14.80 6.83 -22.30
C LEU A 159 -14.99 6.40 -23.77
N ASN A 160 -13.89 6.29 -24.52
CA ASN A 160 -13.94 5.84 -25.92
C ASN A 160 -14.24 4.34 -26.04
N SER A 161 -13.88 3.57 -25.01
CA SER A 161 -14.04 2.11 -24.98
C SER A 161 -14.53 1.68 -23.59
N LEU A 162 -15.80 1.99 -23.31
CA LEU A 162 -16.41 1.87 -21.97
C LEU A 162 -16.33 0.46 -21.36
N ASN A 163 -16.26 -0.58 -22.17
CA ASN A 163 -16.21 -1.97 -21.70
C ASN A 163 -14.84 -2.62 -21.92
N THR A 164 -13.83 -1.84 -22.34
CA THR A 164 -12.47 -2.33 -22.39
C THR A 164 -11.85 -2.26 -21.00
N ALA A 165 -11.28 -3.37 -20.55
CA ALA A 165 -10.56 -3.46 -19.30
C ALA A 165 -9.19 -2.79 -19.41
N TYR A 166 -8.88 -1.91 -18.46
CA TYR A 166 -7.57 -1.30 -18.30
C TYR A 166 -6.99 -1.72 -16.94
N PRO A 167 -5.66 -1.89 -16.83
CA PRO A 167 -5.04 -2.13 -15.54
C PRO A 167 -5.23 -0.92 -14.62
N VAL A 168 -5.46 -1.19 -13.34
CA VAL A 168 -5.48 -0.13 -12.32
C VAL A 168 -4.06 0.44 -12.16
N PRO A 169 -3.91 1.78 -12.06
CA PRO A 169 -2.64 2.43 -11.77
C PRO A 169 -1.94 1.85 -10.56
N VAL A 170 -0.65 1.59 -10.71
CA VAL A 170 0.20 1.08 -9.63
C VAL A 170 0.68 2.24 -8.76
N LEU A 171 1.04 3.35 -9.40
CA LEU A 171 1.47 4.60 -8.77
C LEU A 171 0.27 5.55 -8.69
N VAL A 172 -0.64 5.27 -7.76
CA VAL A 172 -1.91 6.02 -7.62
C VAL A 172 -1.70 7.51 -7.36
N GLU A 173 -0.58 7.88 -6.74
CA GLU A 173 -0.18 9.26 -6.47
C GLU A 173 0.14 10.07 -7.73
N GLU A 174 0.55 9.41 -8.82
CA GLU A 174 0.83 10.04 -10.10
C GLU A 174 -0.42 10.11 -10.99
N VAL A 175 -1.59 9.76 -10.44
CA VAL A 175 -2.87 9.83 -11.13
C VAL A 175 -3.45 11.23 -11.03
N GLU A 176 -3.59 11.86 -12.19
CA GLU A 176 -4.09 13.22 -12.37
C GLU A 176 -5.24 13.25 -13.39
N ASP A 177 -5.84 14.43 -13.59
CA ASP A 177 -6.88 14.68 -14.61
C ASP A 177 -8.07 13.68 -14.58
N ILE A 178 -8.52 13.29 -13.39
CA ILE A 178 -9.64 12.36 -13.23
C ILE A 178 -10.94 13.04 -13.68
N VAL A 179 -11.58 12.49 -14.71
CA VAL A 179 -12.86 12.94 -15.25
C VAL A 179 -13.78 11.73 -15.40
N SER A 180 -15.02 11.86 -14.93
CA SER A 180 -16.03 10.81 -15.00
C SER A 180 -17.43 11.41 -15.17
N LEU A 181 -18.30 10.67 -15.86
CA LEU A 181 -19.74 10.92 -15.95
C LEU A 181 -20.54 9.74 -15.37
N ALA A 182 -19.88 8.93 -14.54
CA ALA A 182 -20.51 7.77 -13.92
C ALA A 182 -21.47 8.17 -12.82
N GLU A 183 -22.53 7.38 -12.64
CA GLU A 183 -23.50 7.56 -11.55
C GLU A 183 -23.07 6.81 -10.29
N TYR A 184 -22.30 5.72 -10.43
CA TYR A 184 -21.79 4.90 -9.34
C TYR A 184 -20.56 4.10 -9.74
N ILE A 185 -19.87 3.54 -8.73
CA ILE A 185 -18.76 2.61 -8.89
C ILE A 185 -19.22 1.22 -8.44
N LEU A 186 -19.01 0.21 -9.27
CA LEU A 186 -19.27 -1.19 -8.98
C LEU A 186 -17.95 -1.94 -8.80
N VAL A 187 -17.70 -2.43 -7.59
CA VAL A 187 -16.59 -3.33 -7.29
C VAL A 187 -17.06 -4.76 -7.49
N VAL A 188 -16.30 -5.55 -8.26
CA VAL A 188 -16.62 -6.95 -8.55
C VAL A 188 -15.47 -7.84 -8.08
N GLU A 189 -15.80 -8.85 -7.29
CA GLU A 189 -14.83 -9.80 -6.77
C GLU A 189 -14.15 -10.59 -7.88
N LYS A 190 -14.93 -11.36 -8.65
CA LYS A 190 -14.42 -12.32 -9.63
C LYS A 190 -14.14 -11.69 -10.98
N GLU A 191 -12.96 -11.96 -11.52
CA GLU A 191 -12.59 -11.51 -12.88
C GLU A 191 -13.53 -12.07 -13.95
N THR A 192 -14.01 -13.30 -13.80
CA THR A 192 -14.95 -13.90 -14.76
C THR A 192 -16.26 -13.13 -14.86
N VAL A 193 -16.77 -12.63 -13.73
CA VAL A 193 -17.96 -11.77 -13.68
C VAL A 193 -17.66 -10.41 -14.28
N PHE A 194 -16.50 -9.83 -13.97
CA PHE A 194 -16.05 -8.58 -14.57
C PHE A 194 -15.99 -8.67 -16.11
N GLN A 195 -15.38 -9.71 -16.66
CA GLN A 195 -15.30 -9.94 -18.11
C GLN A 195 -16.69 -10.19 -18.72
N ARG A 196 -17.58 -10.85 -17.99
CA ARG A 196 -18.98 -11.03 -18.43
C ARG A 196 -19.71 -9.69 -18.57
N LEU A 197 -19.60 -8.81 -17.57
CA LEU A 197 -20.17 -7.47 -17.60
C LEU A 197 -19.62 -6.63 -18.76
N ALA A 198 -18.34 -6.80 -19.08
CA ALA A 198 -17.71 -6.16 -20.23
C ALA A 198 -18.37 -6.61 -21.56
N ASN A 199 -18.52 -7.93 -21.74
CA ASN A 199 -19.14 -8.51 -22.93
C ASN A 199 -20.62 -8.12 -23.08
N ASP A 200 -21.35 -8.01 -21.97
CA ASP A 200 -22.76 -7.60 -21.96
C ASP A 200 -22.93 -6.07 -22.07
N MET A 201 -21.85 -5.32 -22.32
CA MET A 201 -21.82 -3.86 -22.47
C MET A 201 -22.39 -3.09 -21.27
N PHE A 202 -22.27 -3.66 -20.07
CA PHE A 202 -22.93 -3.20 -18.85
C PHE A 202 -22.64 -1.73 -18.51
N CYS A 203 -21.39 -1.28 -18.68
CA CYS A 203 -20.99 0.09 -18.36
C CYS A 203 -21.68 1.13 -19.25
N LYS A 204 -21.99 0.76 -20.50
CA LYS A 204 -22.68 1.63 -21.45
C LYS A 204 -24.15 1.83 -21.04
N THR A 205 -24.80 0.76 -20.60
CA THR A 205 -26.22 0.77 -20.22
C THR A 205 -26.46 1.45 -18.88
N ASN A 206 -25.58 1.23 -17.89
CA ASN A 206 -25.80 1.68 -16.51
C ASN A 206 -24.94 2.88 -16.09
N ARG A 207 -24.17 3.47 -17.02
CA ARG A 207 -23.32 4.65 -16.77
C ARG A 207 -22.48 4.54 -15.49
N CYS A 208 -21.73 3.44 -15.37
CA CYS A 208 -20.95 3.16 -14.17
C CYS A 208 -19.46 2.99 -14.46
N ILE A 209 -18.66 3.02 -13.39
CA ILE A 209 -17.28 2.52 -13.38
C ILE A 209 -17.33 1.12 -12.76
N VAL A 210 -16.63 0.16 -13.36
CA VAL A 210 -16.49 -1.18 -12.78
C VAL A 210 -15.03 -1.43 -12.46
N ILE A 211 -14.75 -1.90 -11.25
CA ILE A 211 -13.39 -2.21 -10.76
C ILE A 211 -13.37 -3.64 -10.24
N THR A 212 -12.30 -4.38 -10.52
CA THR A 212 -12.06 -5.69 -9.88
C THR A 212 -10.65 -5.80 -9.35
N GLY A 213 -10.52 -6.43 -8.17
CA GLY A 213 -9.24 -6.83 -7.59
C GLY A 213 -8.82 -8.25 -7.95
N ARG A 214 -9.65 -8.99 -8.70
CA ARG A 214 -9.48 -10.42 -9.01
C ARG A 214 -9.43 -11.30 -7.75
N GLY A 215 -10.44 -11.15 -6.88
CA GLY A 215 -10.49 -11.71 -5.54
C GLY A 215 -10.12 -10.66 -4.48
N TYR A 216 -9.19 -10.98 -3.59
CA TYR A 216 -8.71 -10.04 -2.58
C TYR A 216 -8.00 -8.84 -3.24
N PRO A 217 -8.41 -7.60 -2.94
CA PRO A 217 -7.84 -6.45 -3.60
C PRO A 217 -6.42 -6.17 -3.11
N ASP A 218 -5.54 -5.86 -4.07
CA ASP A 218 -4.21 -5.34 -3.79
C ASP A 218 -4.26 -3.92 -3.21
N VAL A 219 -3.09 -3.38 -2.85
CA VAL A 219 -2.99 -2.04 -2.25
C VAL A 219 -3.33 -0.95 -3.26
N SER A 220 -2.84 -1.09 -4.50
CA SER A 220 -3.10 -0.18 -5.62
C SER A 220 -4.58 -0.06 -5.92
N THR A 221 -5.32 -1.17 -6.03
CA THR A 221 -6.78 -1.16 -6.30
C THR A 221 -7.55 -0.45 -5.20
N ARG A 222 -7.20 -0.68 -3.93
CA ARG A 222 -7.88 0.01 -2.81
C ARG A 222 -7.58 1.50 -2.79
N ARG A 223 -6.32 1.90 -3.02
CA ARG A 223 -5.94 3.31 -3.06
C ARG A 223 -6.57 4.02 -4.24
N PHE A 224 -6.61 3.39 -5.41
CA PHE A 224 -7.27 3.93 -6.58
C PHE A 224 -8.77 4.09 -6.37
N LEU A 225 -9.44 3.09 -5.80
CA LEU A 225 -10.87 3.20 -5.43
C LEU A 225 -11.09 4.37 -4.46
N ARG A 226 -10.26 4.50 -3.42
CA ARG A 226 -10.34 5.61 -2.47
C ARG A 226 -10.14 6.96 -3.15
N LEU A 227 -9.16 7.09 -4.04
CA LEU A 227 -8.93 8.30 -4.84
C LEU A 227 -10.16 8.66 -5.67
N LEU A 228 -10.78 7.69 -6.34
CA LEU A 228 -12.01 7.91 -7.11
C LEU A 228 -13.18 8.34 -6.22
N MET A 229 -13.34 7.74 -5.04
CA MET A 229 -14.38 8.15 -4.08
C MET A 229 -14.17 9.59 -3.60
N GLU A 230 -12.95 9.96 -3.26
CA GLU A 230 -12.61 11.31 -2.76
C GLU A 230 -12.73 12.37 -3.86
N LYS A 231 -12.44 12.05 -5.12
CA LYS A 231 -12.52 12.99 -6.25
C LYS A 231 -13.93 13.09 -6.84
N LEU A 232 -14.58 11.95 -7.05
CA LEU A 232 -15.86 11.88 -7.78
C LEU A 232 -17.08 11.88 -6.86
N HIS A 233 -16.90 11.59 -5.56
CA HIS A 233 -18.00 11.54 -4.56
C HIS A 233 -19.14 10.58 -4.95
N LEU A 234 -18.82 9.52 -5.71
CA LEU A 234 -19.80 8.55 -6.19
C LEU A 234 -20.09 7.45 -5.17
N PRO A 235 -21.33 6.92 -5.13
CA PRO A 235 -21.64 5.74 -4.34
C PRO A 235 -20.88 4.52 -4.87
N VAL A 236 -20.43 3.67 -3.94
CA VAL A 236 -19.71 2.43 -4.26
C VAL A 236 -20.55 1.23 -3.83
N HIS A 237 -20.80 0.34 -4.78
CA HIS A 237 -21.47 -0.93 -4.58
C HIS A 237 -20.48 -2.07 -4.79
N CYS A 238 -20.65 -3.17 -4.06
CA CYS A 238 -19.75 -4.33 -4.15
C CYS A 238 -20.56 -5.59 -4.46
N LEU A 239 -20.09 -6.36 -5.44
CA LEU A 239 -20.63 -7.65 -5.84
C LEU A 239 -19.62 -8.73 -5.47
N VAL A 240 -19.95 -9.50 -4.43
CA VAL A 240 -19.14 -10.56 -3.84
C VAL A 240 -19.96 -11.83 -3.71
N ASP A 241 -19.30 -12.98 -3.58
CA ASP A 241 -19.97 -14.24 -3.29
C ASP A 241 -20.63 -14.21 -1.89
N CYS A 242 -21.74 -14.94 -1.72
CA CYS A 242 -22.45 -15.06 -0.45
C CYS A 242 -21.79 -16.10 0.46
N ASP A 243 -20.52 -15.87 0.80
CA ASP A 243 -19.73 -16.71 1.69
C ASP A 243 -18.85 -15.88 2.63
N PRO A 244 -18.25 -16.47 3.68
CA PRO A 244 -17.38 -15.73 4.60
C PRO A 244 -16.20 -15.01 3.93
N TYR A 245 -15.69 -15.53 2.81
CA TYR A 245 -14.57 -14.93 2.08
C TYR A 245 -15.02 -13.67 1.33
N GLY A 246 -16.21 -13.69 0.71
CA GLY A 246 -16.83 -12.52 0.09
C GLY A 246 -17.02 -11.36 1.08
N PHE A 247 -17.45 -11.67 2.31
CA PHE A 247 -17.55 -10.68 3.39
C PHE A 247 -16.16 -10.14 3.81
N GLU A 248 -15.14 -10.99 3.86
CA GLU A 248 -13.77 -10.54 4.18
C GLU A 248 -13.21 -9.61 3.09
N ILE A 249 -13.50 -9.89 1.81
CA ILE A 249 -13.13 -9.04 0.67
C ILE A 249 -13.81 -7.68 0.80
N LEU A 250 -15.11 -7.66 1.08
CA LEU A 250 -15.86 -6.42 1.34
C LEU A 250 -15.25 -5.63 2.50
N ALA A 251 -14.95 -6.31 3.61
CA ALA A 251 -14.30 -5.70 4.77
C ALA A 251 -12.90 -5.15 4.41
N THR A 252 -12.16 -5.82 3.53
CA THR A 252 -10.82 -5.40 3.10
C THR A 252 -10.86 -4.11 2.27
N TYR A 253 -11.88 -3.92 1.43
CA TYR A 253 -12.12 -2.66 0.72
C TYR A 253 -12.51 -1.54 1.69
N ARG A 254 -13.33 -1.83 2.70
CA ARG A 254 -13.87 -0.81 3.62
C ARG A 254 -12.90 -0.39 4.73
N PHE A 255 -12.27 -1.36 5.39
CA PHE A 255 -11.50 -1.16 6.62
C PHE A 255 -10.00 -1.41 6.43
N GLY A 256 -9.60 -1.99 5.31
CA GLY A 256 -8.23 -2.41 5.07
C GLY A 256 -7.97 -3.86 5.47
N SER A 257 -6.74 -4.33 5.24
CA SER A 257 -6.37 -5.72 5.55
C SER A 257 -5.91 -5.85 7.00
N MET A 258 -6.14 -7.00 7.63
CA MET A 258 -5.76 -7.26 9.03
C MET A 258 -4.24 -7.21 9.31
N VAL A 259 -3.41 -7.14 8.26
CA VAL A 259 -1.95 -7.20 8.35
C VAL A 259 -1.39 -5.88 8.88
N ARG A 260 -1.17 -5.83 10.21
CA ARG A 260 -0.31 -4.99 11.07
C ARG A 260 -0.03 -3.50 10.78
N PHE A 261 -0.46 -2.90 9.66
CA PHE A 261 -0.05 -1.56 9.26
C PHE A 261 -1.10 -0.88 8.38
N CYS A 262 -1.86 0.03 9.00
CA CYS A 262 -2.56 1.08 8.28
C CYS A 262 -2.20 2.39 9.00
N TYR A 263 -1.09 3.02 8.60
CA TYR A 263 -1.04 4.46 8.74
C TYR A 263 -2.03 5.00 7.72
N LYS A 264 -3.01 5.76 8.20
CA LYS A 264 -3.81 6.62 7.34
C LYS A 264 -2.86 7.65 6.74
N ILE A 265 -2.53 7.46 5.47
CA ILE A 265 -2.22 8.55 4.54
C ILE A 265 -3.17 8.30 3.36
#